data_AF-A0A523PQQ3-F1
#
_entry.id   AF-A0A523PQQ3-F1
#
_cell.length_a   1.000
_cell.length_b   1.000
_cell.length_c   1.000
_cell.angle_alpha   90.00
_cell.angle_beta   90.00
_cell.angle_gamma   90.00
#
_symmetry.space_group_name_H-M   'P 1'
#
loop_
_entity.id
_entity.type
_entity.pdbx_description
1 polymer ?
#
loop_
_entity_poly.entity_id
_entity_poly.type
_entity_poly.pdbx_seq_one_letter_code
_entity_poly.pdbx_strand_id
1 'polypeptide(L)'
;MKTFAIALPLVLAACASTPAGPPADVAHEIVAALDVGRVEAADDAFAAVGERAEYRDKIYPVLFTAAGERFETGEGDAVPLLRFLAAHYPDAIAVREALVYGLFLERAEQVTADPELVQELETTAAELRERGAPATPWLDLVDAQVAIDRGRTTEARVAFDQFLVAWNGSPNELWPYVEDLERYLTTH
;
A
#
# COMPACT_ATOMS: atom_id res chain seq x y z
N MET A 1 57.53 21.12 14.72
CA MET A 1 56.82 20.56 15.89
C MET A 1 55.38 20.31 15.49
N LYS A 2 54.90 19.08 15.76
CA LYS A 2 53.55 18.59 15.47
C LYS A 2 52.52 19.27 16.39
N THR A 3 51.36 19.61 15.85
CA THR A 3 50.10 19.59 16.59
C THR A 3 48.99 19.19 15.64
N PHE A 4 48.62 17.91 15.73
CA PHE A 4 47.36 17.36 15.20
C PHE A 4 46.22 17.92 16.06
N ALA A 5 45.25 18.60 15.46
CA ALA A 5 43.95 18.83 16.06
C ALA A 5 42.98 17.84 15.42
N ILE A 6 42.69 16.77 16.15
CA ILE A 6 41.66 15.78 15.83
C ILE A 6 40.32 16.44 16.15
N ALA A 7 39.53 16.73 15.12
CA ALA A 7 38.13 17.09 15.29
C ALA A 7 37.34 15.80 15.54
N LEU A 8 36.82 15.71 16.77
CA LEU A 8 35.98 14.65 17.30
C LEU A 8 34.63 14.64 16.56
N PRO A 9 34.09 13.50 16.11
CA PRO A 9 32.73 13.45 15.59
C PRO A 9 31.75 13.66 16.76
N LEU A 10 30.89 14.68 16.64
CA LEU A 10 29.69 14.80 17.45
C LEU A 10 28.78 13.61 17.10
N VAL A 11 28.79 12.59 17.96
CA VAL A 11 27.73 11.58 17.98
C VAL A 11 26.53 12.27 18.63
N LEU A 12 25.60 12.76 17.81
CA LEU A 12 24.24 13.02 18.27
C LEU A 12 23.63 11.66 18.57
N ALA A 13 23.71 11.24 19.83
CA ALA A 13 22.81 10.23 20.36
C ALA A 13 21.40 10.82 20.26
N ALA A 14 20.67 10.47 19.21
CA ALA A 14 19.23 10.62 19.20
C ALA A 14 18.72 9.70 20.32
N CYS A 15 18.36 10.30 21.46
CA CYS A 15 17.54 9.62 22.44
C CYS A 15 16.21 9.31 21.75
N ALA A 16 16.06 8.08 21.24
CA ALA A 16 14.77 7.54 20.90
C ALA A 16 13.95 7.51 22.19
N SER A 17 13.15 8.55 22.41
CA SER A 17 12.12 8.56 23.43
C SER A 17 11.18 7.42 23.12
N THR A 18 11.22 6.36 23.92
CA THR A 18 10.31 5.21 23.78
C THR A 18 8.88 5.73 23.86
N PRO A 19 8.03 5.53 22.83
CA PRO A 19 6.64 5.95 22.88
C PRO A 19 5.94 5.25 24.05
N ALA A 20 5.62 6.02 25.10
CA ALA A 20 4.90 5.54 26.28
C ALA A 20 3.44 6.03 26.30
N GLY A 21 2.83 6.15 25.11
CA GLY A 21 1.45 6.63 24.93
C GLY A 21 0.42 5.51 24.77
N PRO A 22 -0.88 5.81 24.94
CA PRO A 22 -1.99 4.96 24.48
C PRO A 22 -1.84 4.54 23.00
N PRO A 23 -2.49 3.44 22.57
CA PRO A 23 -2.42 2.97 21.17
C PRO A 23 -2.73 4.04 20.11
N ALA A 24 -3.63 4.98 20.42
CA ALA A 24 -3.97 6.08 19.52
C ALA A 24 -2.79 7.05 19.30
N ASP A 25 -2.04 7.39 20.36
CA ASP A 25 -0.92 8.34 20.25
C ASP A 25 0.20 7.74 19.41
N VAL A 26 0.49 6.45 19.59
CA VAL A 26 1.49 5.74 18.79
C VAL A 26 1.02 5.60 17.33
N ALA A 27 -0.27 5.35 17.11
CA ALA A 27 -0.81 5.32 15.75
C ALA A 27 -0.62 6.68 15.04
N HIS A 28 -0.86 7.79 15.72
CA HIS A 28 -0.58 9.13 15.16
C HIS A 28 0.92 9.34 14.86
N GLU A 29 1.81 8.85 15.73
CA GLU A 29 3.25 8.93 15.50
C GLU A 29 3.69 8.11 14.27
N ILE A 30 3.18 6.88 14.14
CA ILE A 30 3.40 6.01 12.96
C ILE A 30 2.93 6.72 11.69
N VAL A 31 1.69 7.24 11.69
CA VAL A 31 1.13 7.95 10.54
C VAL A 31 1.99 9.18 10.17
N ALA A 32 2.33 10.02 11.15
CA ALA A 32 3.15 11.19 10.92
C ALA A 32 4.58 10.86 10.45
N ALA A 33 5.13 9.71 10.84
CA ALA A 33 6.42 9.24 10.34
C ALA A 33 6.31 8.79 8.87
N LEU A 34 5.27 8.03 8.52
CA LEU A 34 5.03 7.55 7.16
C LEU A 34 4.74 8.70 6.18
N ASP A 35 4.02 9.74 6.60
CA ASP A 35 3.71 10.92 5.77
C ASP A 35 4.94 11.67 5.26
N VAL A 36 6.06 11.54 5.96
CA VAL A 36 7.35 12.15 5.58
C VAL A 36 8.39 11.11 5.16
N GLY A 37 7.95 9.88 4.85
CA GLY A 37 8.80 8.79 4.37
C GLY A 37 9.75 8.18 5.41
N ARG A 38 9.53 8.40 6.71
CA ARG A 38 10.36 7.85 7.80
C ARG A 38 9.87 6.47 8.24
N VAL A 39 10.02 5.48 7.35
CA VAL A 39 9.57 4.09 7.60
C VAL A 39 10.23 3.48 8.83
N GLU A 40 11.54 3.66 9.02
CA GLU A 40 12.27 3.13 10.18
C GLU A 40 11.73 3.69 11.51
N ALA A 41 11.36 4.98 11.55
CA ALA A 41 10.77 5.58 12.75
C ALA A 41 9.36 5.04 13.03
N ALA A 42 8.58 4.73 12.00
CA ALA A 42 7.29 4.07 12.15
C ALA A 42 7.45 2.65 12.71
N ASP A 43 8.44 1.90 12.22
CA ASP A 43 8.77 0.57 12.74
C ASP A 43 9.23 0.62 14.21
N ASP A 44 10.08 1.57 14.57
CA ASP A 44 10.53 1.77 15.95
C ASP A 44 9.35 2.09 16.88
N ALA A 45 8.44 2.99 16.45
CA ALA A 45 7.26 3.34 17.21
C ALA A 45 6.32 2.14 17.42
N PHE A 46 6.13 1.32 16.39
CA PHE A 46 5.34 0.10 16.47
C PHE A 46 5.99 -0.96 17.34
N ALA A 47 7.30 -1.17 17.20
CA ALA A 47 8.08 -2.12 17.99
C ALA A 47 8.03 -1.81 19.49
N ALA A 48 8.12 -0.52 19.85
CA ALA A 48 7.99 -0.08 21.24
C ALA A 48 6.64 -0.46 21.87
N VAL A 49 5.58 -0.55 21.07
CA VAL A 49 4.26 -1.02 21.53
C VAL A 49 4.14 -2.55 21.46
N GLY A 50 4.90 -3.19 20.56
CA GLY A 50 4.95 -4.63 20.38
C GLY A 50 5.34 -5.44 21.62
N GLU A 51 5.97 -4.82 22.62
CA GLU A 51 6.24 -5.44 23.94
C GLU A 51 4.96 -5.73 24.75
N ARG A 52 3.83 -5.09 24.39
CA ARG A 52 2.52 -5.29 25.03
C ARG A 52 1.52 -5.81 24.01
N ALA A 53 1.28 -7.12 24.02
CA ALA A 53 0.34 -7.79 23.12
C ALA A 53 -1.04 -7.09 23.08
N GLU A 54 -1.52 -6.62 24.24
CA GLU A 54 -2.78 -5.88 24.36
C GLU A 54 -2.86 -4.56 23.57
N TYR A 55 -1.73 -3.95 23.22
CA TYR A 55 -1.68 -2.70 22.47
C TYR A 55 -1.45 -2.95 20.98
N ARG A 56 -0.69 -3.99 20.63
CA ARG A 56 -0.47 -4.41 19.25
C ARG A 56 -1.80 -4.66 18.51
N ASP A 57 -2.74 -5.33 19.17
CA ASP A 57 -4.05 -5.63 18.56
C ASP A 57 -4.95 -4.37 18.47
N LYS A 58 -4.67 -3.35 19.27
CA LYS A 58 -5.44 -2.09 19.30
C LYS A 58 -4.93 -1.05 18.31
N ILE A 59 -3.68 -1.16 17.85
CA ILE A 59 -3.11 -0.27 16.83
C ILE A 59 -3.71 -0.57 15.45
N TYR A 60 -3.87 -1.85 15.11
CA TYR A 60 -4.42 -2.29 13.82
C TYR A 60 -5.68 -1.52 13.39
N PRO A 61 -6.79 -1.49 14.17
CA PRO A 61 -8.02 -0.83 13.73
C PRO A 61 -7.84 0.68 13.57
N VAL A 62 -6.95 1.32 14.34
CA VAL A 62 -6.71 2.77 14.24
C VAL A 62 -5.98 3.09 12.93
N LEU A 63 -4.90 2.37 12.63
CA LEU A 63 -4.15 2.57 11.38
C LEU A 63 -4.98 2.19 10.15
N PHE A 64 -5.75 1.10 10.22
CA PHE A 64 -6.61 0.69 9.10
C PHE A 64 -7.74 1.70 8.85
N THR A 65 -8.31 2.29 9.92
CA THR A 65 -9.30 3.38 9.79
C THR A 65 -8.67 4.61 9.15
N ALA A 66 -7.47 5.02 9.59
CA ALA A 66 -6.76 6.15 9.00
C ALA A 66 -6.45 5.93 7.51
N ALA A 67 -6.11 4.70 7.09
CA ALA A 67 -5.95 4.38 5.67
C ALA A 67 -7.26 4.52 4.89
N GLY A 68 -8.38 4.07 5.46
CA GLY A 68 -9.71 4.23 4.87
C GLY A 68 -10.12 5.69 4.71
N GLU A 69 -9.92 6.52 5.74
CA GLU A 69 -10.22 7.96 5.70
C GLU A 69 -9.43 8.67 4.58
N ARG A 70 -8.18 8.28 4.34
CA ARG A 70 -7.36 8.82 3.23
C ARG A 70 -7.93 8.46 1.86
N PHE A 71 -8.42 7.23 1.67
CA PHE A 71 -9.09 6.86 0.42
C PHE A 71 -10.39 7.64 0.22
N GLU A 72 -11.19 7.80 1.27
CA GLU A 72 -12.49 8.49 1.17
C GLU A 72 -12.35 9.99 0.90
N THR A 73 -11.35 10.62 1.52
CA THR A 73 -11.16 12.07 1.45
C THR A 73 -10.20 12.51 0.36
N GLY A 74 -9.29 11.62 -0.07
CA GLY A 74 -8.13 11.97 -0.90
C GLY A 74 -7.09 12.82 -0.14
N GLU A 75 -7.23 13.00 1.17
CA GLU A 75 -6.28 13.76 1.99
C GLU A 75 -5.12 12.88 2.44
N GLY A 76 -4.01 12.92 1.70
CA GLY A 76 -2.80 12.15 2.01
C GLY A 76 -2.78 10.77 1.36
N ASP A 77 -1.60 10.14 1.38
CA ASP A 77 -1.36 8.88 0.70
C ASP A 77 -1.68 7.69 1.62
N ALA A 78 -2.62 6.84 1.22
CA ALA A 78 -3.02 5.65 1.97
C ALA A 78 -2.03 4.50 1.80
N VAL A 79 -1.28 4.44 0.70
CA VAL A 79 -0.48 3.27 0.33
C VAL A 79 0.70 3.04 1.28
N PRO A 80 1.48 4.04 1.73
CA PRO A 80 2.52 3.85 2.74
C PRO A 80 1.99 3.20 4.02
N LEU A 81 0.78 3.58 4.45
CA LEU A 81 0.13 3.03 5.63
C LEU A 81 -0.32 1.59 5.43
N LEU A 82 -0.81 1.26 4.23
CA LEU A 82 -1.21 -0.10 3.86
C LEU A 82 -0.02 -1.03 3.67
N ARG A 83 1.09 -0.54 3.09
CA ARG A 83 2.38 -1.26 3.02
C ARG A 83 2.87 -1.57 4.43
N PHE A 84 2.83 -0.58 5.32
CA PHE A 84 3.19 -0.75 6.72
C PHE A 84 2.33 -1.81 7.41
N LEU A 85 1.00 -1.73 7.26
CA LEU A 85 0.08 -2.71 7.82
C LEU A 85 0.29 -4.11 7.23
N ALA A 86 0.54 -4.24 5.93
CA ALA A 86 0.76 -5.54 5.28
C ALA A 86 2.03 -6.23 5.78
N ALA A 87 3.07 -5.46 6.12
CA ALA A 87 4.30 -5.97 6.71
C ALA A 87 4.10 -6.48 8.14
N HIS A 88 3.36 -5.75 8.98
CA HIS A 88 3.17 -6.08 10.40
C HIS A 88 1.99 -7.02 10.68
N TYR A 89 1.01 -7.06 9.78
CA TYR A 89 -0.18 -7.90 9.86
C TYR A 89 -0.32 -8.74 8.57
N PRO A 90 0.63 -9.65 8.29
CA PRO A 90 0.70 -10.33 7.00
C PRO A 90 -0.52 -11.18 6.69
N ASP A 91 -1.28 -11.62 7.69
CA ASP A 91 -2.48 -12.45 7.52
C ASP A 91 -3.79 -11.64 7.42
N ALA A 92 -3.71 -10.30 7.52
CA ALA A 92 -4.87 -9.44 7.35
C ALA A 92 -5.24 -9.30 5.86
N ILE A 93 -6.13 -10.18 5.39
CA ILE A 93 -6.59 -10.19 3.99
C ILE A 93 -7.15 -8.82 3.58
N ALA A 94 -7.93 -8.17 4.45
CA ALA A 94 -8.51 -6.84 4.17
C ALA A 94 -7.44 -5.75 3.93
N VAL A 95 -6.31 -5.81 4.63
CA VAL A 95 -5.19 -4.89 4.39
C VAL A 95 -4.58 -5.13 3.02
N ARG A 96 -4.38 -6.39 2.65
CA ARG A 96 -3.81 -6.73 1.34
C ARG A 96 -4.73 -6.33 0.20
N GLU A 97 -6.04 -6.57 0.36
CA GLU A 97 -7.04 -6.13 -0.59
C GLU A 97 -7.02 -4.60 -0.78
N ALA A 98 -7.03 -3.85 0.33
CA ALA A 98 -6.90 -2.40 0.29
C ALA A 98 -5.57 -1.93 -0.31
N LEU A 99 -4.46 -2.63 -0.04
CA LEU A 99 -3.15 -2.33 -0.63
C LEU A 99 -3.16 -2.52 -2.14
N VAL A 100 -3.68 -3.64 -2.65
CA VAL A 100 -3.81 -3.85 -4.11
C VAL A 100 -4.66 -2.76 -4.75
N TYR A 101 -5.76 -2.37 -4.10
CA TYR A 101 -6.62 -1.31 -4.59
C TYR A 101 -5.88 0.04 -4.65
N GLY A 102 -5.16 0.41 -3.58
CA GLY A 102 -4.36 1.63 -3.56
C GLY A 102 -3.26 1.66 -4.62
N LEU A 103 -2.50 0.57 -4.76
CA LEU A 103 -1.47 0.44 -5.80
C LEU A 103 -2.06 0.53 -7.21
N PHE A 104 -3.26 -0.02 -7.42
CA PHE A 104 -3.97 0.09 -8.69
C PHE A 104 -4.37 1.54 -9.01
N LEU A 105 -4.88 2.28 -8.03
CA LEU A 105 -5.21 3.71 -8.19
C LEU A 105 -3.95 4.54 -8.49
N GLU A 106 -2.89 4.37 -7.70
CA GLU A 106 -1.59 5.04 -7.95
C GLU A 106 -1.09 4.76 -9.36
N ARG A 107 -1.19 3.50 -9.81
CA ARG A 107 -0.78 3.13 -11.15
C ARG A 107 -1.65 3.81 -12.19
N ALA A 108 -2.97 3.80 -12.03
CA ALA A 108 -3.89 4.35 -13.03
C ALA A 108 -3.72 5.87 -13.23
N GLU A 109 -3.21 6.59 -12.23
CA GLU A 109 -2.87 8.02 -12.35
C GLU A 109 -1.58 8.27 -13.18
N GLN A 110 -0.75 7.25 -13.40
CA GLN A 110 0.50 7.39 -14.14
C GLN A 110 0.29 7.30 -15.66
N VAL A 111 0.78 8.30 -16.38
CA VAL A 111 0.85 8.27 -17.86
C VAL A 111 1.84 7.21 -18.35
N THR A 112 2.93 6.98 -17.62
CA THR A 112 3.94 5.97 -17.92
C THR A 112 4.11 5.10 -16.70
N ALA A 113 3.93 3.79 -16.87
CA ALA A 113 4.03 2.82 -15.79
C ALA A 113 5.43 2.84 -15.15
N ASP A 114 5.48 3.03 -13.84
CA ASP A 114 6.67 2.71 -13.05
C ASP A 114 6.82 1.18 -12.95
N PRO A 115 7.92 0.59 -13.45
CA PRO A 115 8.14 -0.85 -13.39
C PRO A 115 8.14 -1.42 -11.96
N GLU A 116 8.57 -0.64 -10.96
CA GLU A 116 8.60 -1.08 -9.56
C GLU A 116 7.17 -1.15 -9.01
N LEU A 117 6.34 -0.14 -9.28
CA LEU A 117 4.92 -0.14 -8.91
C LEU A 117 4.16 -1.29 -9.59
N VAL A 118 4.38 -1.51 -10.89
CA VAL A 118 3.75 -2.62 -11.61
C VAL A 118 4.14 -3.97 -11.00
N GLN A 119 5.42 -4.14 -10.63
CA GLN A 119 5.88 -5.36 -9.99
C GLN A 119 5.24 -5.55 -8.60
N GLU A 120 5.14 -4.49 -7.80
CA GLU A 120 4.51 -4.53 -6.48
C GLU A 120 3.02 -4.86 -6.59
N LEU A 121 2.30 -4.22 -7.52
CA LEU A 121 0.89 -4.49 -7.79
C LEU A 121 0.65 -5.95 -8.18
N GLU A 122 1.43 -6.45 -9.15
CA GLU A 122 1.35 -7.85 -9.63
C GLU A 122 1.62 -8.85 -8.49
N THR A 123 2.65 -8.60 -7.69
CA THR A 123 3.04 -9.48 -6.58
C THR A 123 1.97 -9.48 -5.49
N THR A 124 1.48 -8.30 -5.10
CA THR A 124 0.49 -8.17 -4.03
C THR A 124 -0.85 -8.77 -4.44
N ALA A 125 -1.27 -8.61 -5.70
CA ALA A 125 -2.48 -9.23 -6.24
C ALA A 125 -2.37 -10.77 -6.28
N ALA A 126 -1.21 -11.31 -6.66
CA ALA A 126 -0.95 -12.74 -6.63
C ALA A 126 -1.02 -13.30 -5.20
N GLU A 127 -0.35 -12.65 -4.24
CA GLU A 127 -0.38 -13.06 -2.83
C GLU A 127 -1.80 -13.03 -2.24
N LEU A 128 -2.61 -12.03 -2.60
CA LEU A 128 -4.00 -11.94 -2.17
C LEU A 128 -4.84 -13.13 -2.66
N ARG A 129 -4.65 -13.54 -3.92
CA ARG A 129 -5.33 -14.72 -4.49
C ARG A 129 -4.89 -16.02 -3.82
N GLU A 130 -3.60 -16.20 -3.61
CA GLU A 130 -3.05 -17.40 -2.95
C GLU A 130 -3.60 -17.59 -1.54
N ARG A 131 -3.89 -16.49 -0.84
CA ARG A 131 -4.47 -16.49 0.51
C ARG A 131 -5.97 -16.78 0.54
N GLY A 132 -6.59 -17.03 -0.62
CA GLY A 132 -8.01 -17.40 -0.70
C GLY A 132 -8.94 -16.25 -0.37
N ALA A 133 -8.54 -15.01 -0.70
CA ALA A 133 -9.50 -13.91 -0.74
C ALA A 133 -10.73 -14.33 -1.56
N PRO A 134 -11.94 -13.92 -1.18
CA PRO A 134 -13.13 -14.15 -2.01
C PRO A 134 -12.82 -13.75 -3.45
N ALA A 135 -13.38 -14.46 -4.43
CA ALA A 135 -13.18 -14.07 -5.83
C ALA A 135 -13.71 -12.65 -6.03
N THR A 136 -12.82 -11.65 -5.98
CA THR A 136 -13.18 -10.25 -6.15
C THR A 136 -12.99 -9.91 -7.62
N PRO A 137 -14.09 -9.73 -8.39
CA PRO A 137 -14.00 -9.55 -9.84
C PRO A 137 -13.04 -8.46 -10.26
N TRP A 138 -12.93 -7.39 -9.48
CA TRP A 138 -12.04 -6.26 -9.79
C TRP A 138 -10.55 -6.62 -9.82
N LEU A 139 -10.11 -7.75 -9.24
CA LEU A 139 -8.73 -8.20 -9.39
C LEU A 139 -8.41 -8.61 -10.83
N ASP A 140 -9.40 -9.03 -11.61
CA ASP A 140 -9.20 -9.32 -13.03
C ASP A 140 -9.02 -8.02 -13.85
N LEU A 141 -9.55 -6.89 -13.37
CA LEU A 141 -9.26 -5.55 -13.91
C LEU A 141 -7.79 -5.15 -13.62
N VAL A 142 -7.29 -5.47 -12.42
CA VAL A 142 -5.88 -5.27 -12.06
C VAL A 142 -4.97 -6.09 -12.97
N ASP A 143 -5.30 -7.37 -13.20
CA ASP A 143 -4.52 -8.23 -14.10
C ASP A 143 -4.50 -7.70 -15.53
N ALA A 144 -5.64 -7.17 -16.01
CA ALA A 144 -5.71 -6.54 -17.31
C ALA A 144 -4.76 -5.34 -17.41
N GLN A 145 -4.77 -4.45 -16.40
CA GLN A 145 -3.87 -3.30 -16.32
C GLN A 145 -2.39 -3.74 -16.29
N VAL A 146 -2.04 -4.69 -15.43
CA VAL A 146 -0.66 -5.21 -15.32
C VAL A 146 -0.22 -5.87 -16.64
N ALA A 147 -1.09 -6.61 -17.30
CA ALA A 147 -0.79 -7.22 -18.59
C ALA A 147 -0.55 -6.16 -19.68
N ILE A 148 -1.34 -5.07 -19.71
CA ILE A 148 -1.09 -3.92 -20.59
C ILE A 148 0.30 -3.32 -20.32
N ASP A 149 0.63 -3.09 -19.06
CA ASP A 149 1.90 -2.46 -18.65
C ASP A 149 3.12 -3.31 -19.01
N ARG A 150 2.93 -4.63 -19.09
CA ARG A 150 3.96 -5.60 -19.52
C ARG A 150 3.98 -5.84 -21.03
N GLY A 151 3.13 -5.18 -21.81
CA GLY A 151 3.01 -5.38 -23.25
C GLY A 151 2.37 -6.73 -23.64
N ARG A 152 1.63 -7.35 -22.73
CA ARG A 152 0.96 -8.65 -22.90
C ARG A 152 -0.50 -8.48 -23.31
N THR A 153 -0.76 -7.83 -24.45
CA THR A 153 -2.11 -7.44 -24.89
C THR A 153 -3.12 -8.59 -24.95
N THR A 154 -2.70 -9.79 -25.36
CA THR A 154 -3.59 -10.96 -25.38
C THR A 154 -4.02 -11.40 -23.98
N GLU A 155 -3.09 -11.42 -23.02
CA GLU A 155 -3.41 -11.73 -21.62
C GLU A 155 -4.32 -10.64 -21.03
N ALA A 156 -4.06 -9.37 -21.34
CA ALA A 156 -4.89 -8.26 -20.91
C ALA A 156 -6.34 -8.39 -21.39
N ARG A 157 -6.54 -8.78 -22.66
CA ARG A 157 -7.89 -9.03 -23.21
C ARG A 157 -8.63 -10.10 -22.43
N VAL A 158 -7.97 -11.23 -22.18
CA VAL A 158 -8.59 -12.35 -21.47
C VAL A 158 -9.00 -11.96 -20.06
N ALA A 159 -8.11 -11.28 -19.33
CA ALA A 159 -8.41 -10.79 -17.98
C ALA A 159 -9.55 -9.76 -17.98
N PHE A 160 -9.55 -8.81 -18.92
CA PHE A 160 -10.60 -7.80 -19.02
C PHE A 160 -11.97 -8.40 -19.38
N ASP A 161 -12.01 -9.37 -20.31
CA ASP A 161 -13.25 -10.07 -20.66
C ASP A 161 -13.79 -10.86 -19.46
N GLN A 162 -12.92 -11.50 -18.66
CA GLN A 162 -13.30 -12.18 -17.43
C GLN A 162 -13.88 -11.21 -16.40
N PHE A 163 -13.24 -10.06 -16.21
CA PHE A 163 -13.74 -8.98 -15.39
C PHE A 163 -15.15 -8.55 -15.83
N LEU A 164 -15.36 -8.26 -17.11
CA LEU A 164 -16.66 -7.80 -17.63
C LEU A 164 -17.78 -8.83 -17.48
N VAL A 165 -17.47 -10.12 -17.52
CA VAL A 165 -18.44 -11.20 -17.27
C VAL A 165 -18.87 -11.23 -15.80
N ALA A 166 -17.94 -10.99 -14.88
CA ALA A 166 -18.18 -11.08 -13.44
C ALA A 166 -18.66 -9.76 -12.81
N TRP A 167 -18.35 -8.62 -13.43
CA TRP A 167 -18.65 -7.30 -12.92
C TRP A 167 -20.08 -6.86 -13.29
N ASN A 168 -20.84 -6.46 -12.28
CA ASN A 168 -22.23 -6.01 -12.43
C ASN A 168 -22.37 -4.46 -12.44
N GLY A 169 -21.26 -3.74 -12.65
CA GLY A 169 -21.19 -2.28 -12.52
C GLY A 169 -20.92 -1.78 -11.09
N SER A 170 -20.68 -2.68 -10.14
CA SER A 170 -20.30 -2.34 -8.76
C SER A 170 -18.91 -2.90 -8.42
N PRO A 171 -18.00 -2.10 -7.84
CA PRO A 171 -18.26 -0.73 -7.39
C PRO A 171 -18.14 0.29 -8.55
N ASN A 172 -18.93 1.37 -8.50
CA ASN A 172 -19.14 2.30 -9.63
C ASN A 172 -17.92 3.20 -9.88
N GLU A 173 -17.10 3.42 -8.86
CA GLU A 173 -15.84 4.14 -8.94
C GLU A 173 -14.83 3.47 -9.88
N LEU A 174 -15.03 2.20 -10.27
CA LEU A 174 -14.19 1.55 -11.26
C LEU A 174 -14.49 1.96 -12.70
N TRP A 175 -15.66 2.57 -12.97
CA TRP A 175 -16.13 2.88 -14.32
C TRP A 175 -15.10 3.64 -15.19
N PRO A 176 -14.41 4.68 -14.69
CA PRO A 176 -13.40 5.39 -15.48
C PRO A 176 -12.26 4.49 -15.96
N TYR A 177 -11.83 3.52 -15.13
CA TYR A 177 -10.77 2.58 -15.49
C TYR A 177 -11.25 1.57 -16.52
N VAL A 178 -12.50 1.09 -16.37
CA VAL A 178 -13.09 0.16 -17.35
C VAL A 178 -13.16 0.80 -18.73
N GLU A 179 -13.62 2.05 -18.82
CA GLU A 179 -13.65 2.80 -20.09
C GLU A 179 -12.26 3.01 -20.68
N ASP A 180 -11.26 3.29 -19.84
CA ASP A 180 -9.89 3.50 -20.30
C ASP A 180 -9.26 2.22 -20.86
N LEU A 181 -9.39 1.11 -20.13
CA LEU A 181 -8.87 -0.20 -20.54
C LEU A 181 -9.58 -0.69 -21.80
N GLU A 182 -10.92 -0.54 -21.89
CA GLU A 182 -11.68 -0.89 -23.09
C GLU A 182 -11.18 -0.09 -24.31
N ARG A 183 -10.98 1.22 -24.15
CA ARG A 183 -10.45 2.09 -25.20
C ARG A 183 -9.04 1.67 -25.64
N TYR A 184 -8.14 1.41 -24.68
CA TYR A 184 -6.78 0.94 -24.98
C TYR A 184 -6.82 -0.37 -25.77
N LEU A 185 -7.55 -1.35 -25.26
CA LEU A 185 -7.66 -2.67 -25.87
C LEU A 185 -8.40 -2.62 -27.21
N THR A 186 -9.31 -1.67 -27.46
CA THR A 186 -9.96 -1.57 -28.79
C THR A 186 -9.00 -1.03 -29.86
N THR A 187 -7.96 -0.29 -29.45
CA THR A 187 -7.02 0.37 -30.36
C THR A 187 -5.72 -0.39 -30.59
N HIS A 188 -5.44 -1.44 -29.79
CA HIS A 188 -4.23 -2.25 -29.81
C HIS A 188 -4.54 -3.75 -29.84
#